data_AF-A0A162TRF4-F1
#
_entry.id   AF-A0A162TRF4-F1
#
_cell.length_a   1.000
_cell.length_b   1.000
_cell.length_c   1.000
_cell.angle_alpha   90.00
_cell.angle_beta   90.00
_cell.angle_gamma   90.00
#
_symmetry.space_group_name_H-M   'P 1'
#
loop_
_entity.id
_entity.type
_entity.pdbx_description
1 polymer ?
#
loop_
_entity_poly.entity_id
_entity_poly.type
_entity_poly.pdbx_seq_one_letter_code
_entity_poly.pdbx_strand_id
1 'polypeptide(L)'
;MSAATIPDLMQFNPHMVAYQLTLIDSAIFRAIPQTALLSHSPKSPHPCIVASTDFFNYFTRAIEHSILLPQEASRRAELVNRWIKIASYCLKLLNFQTLKAIVSALHSPPVSRLRRTWECIPKKRMQRLDFLH
;
A
#
# COMPACT_ATOMS: atom_id res chain seq x y z
N MET A 1 -7.86 -16.28 -29.26
CA MET A 1 -6.68 -15.74 -28.53
C MET A 1 -7.22 -14.96 -27.33
N SER A 2 -7.18 -15.53 -26.12
CA SER A 2 -7.61 -14.83 -24.90
C SER A 2 -6.64 -13.69 -24.67
N ALA A 3 -7.11 -12.43 -24.73
CA ALA A 3 -6.35 -11.31 -24.19
C ALA A 3 -5.97 -11.69 -22.75
N ALA A 4 -4.69 -11.60 -22.40
CA ALA A 4 -4.25 -11.89 -21.04
C ALA A 4 -4.88 -10.83 -20.12
N THR A 5 -6.00 -11.16 -19.50
CA THR A 5 -6.67 -10.30 -18.53
C THR A 5 -5.68 -10.02 -17.41
N ILE A 6 -5.37 -8.74 -17.18
CA ILE A 6 -4.50 -8.33 -16.07
C ILE A 6 -5.11 -8.90 -14.77
N PRO A 7 -4.35 -9.68 -13.98
CA PRO A 7 -4.87 -10.27 -12.76
C PRO A 7 -5.37 -9.20 -11.79
N ASP A 8 -6.58 -9.41 -11.28
CA ASP A 8 -7.21 -8.49 -10.35
C ASP A 8 -6.75 -8.78 -8.91
N LEU A 9 -6.39 -7.74 -8.15
CA LEU A 9 -6.01 -7.83 -6.73
C LEU A 9 -7.04 -8.63 -5.90
N MET A 10 -8.31 -8.57 -6.31
CA MET A 10 -9.40 -9.29 -5.64
C MET A 10 -9.34 -10.81 -5.82
N GLN A 11 -8.53 -11.33 -6.74
CA GLN A 11 -8.35 -12.77 -6.97
C GLN A 11 -7.39 -13.41 -5.95
N PHE A 12 -6.50 -12.62 -5.35
CA PHE A 12 -5.47 -13.15 -4.43
C PHE A 12 -5.89 -13.06 -2.97
N ASN A 13 -5.58 -14.08 -2.17
CA ASN A 13 -5.82 -14.04 -0.72
C ASN A 13 -5.07 -12.82 -0.10
N PRO A 14 -5.74 -11.94 0.66
CA PRO A 14 -5.10 -10.75 1.24
C PRO A 14 -3.89 -11.05 2.13
N HIS A 15 -3.89 -12.19 2.82
CA HIS A 15 -2.73 -12.63 3.59
C HIS A 15 -1.53 -12.93 2.68
N MET A 16 -1.76 -13.62 1.57
CA MET A 16 -0.70 -13.95 0.60
C MET A 16 -0.11 -12.68 -0.01
N VAL A 17 -0.96 -11.70 -0.37
CA VAL A 17 -0.50 -10.41 -0.88
C VAL A 17 0.37 -9.70 0.16
N ALA A 18 -0.08 -9.62 1.42
CA ALA A 18 0.70 -9.01 2.50
C ALA A 18 2.04 -9.73 2.72
N TYR A 19 2.06 -11.06 2.66
CA TYR A 19 3.27 -11.85 2.80
C TYR A 19 4.28 -11.58 1.69
N GLN A 20 3.83 -11.57 0.42
CA GLN A 20 4.70 -11.29 -0.72
C GLN A 20 5.25 -9.86 -0.69
N LEU A 21 4.41 -8.87 -0.33
CA LEU A 21 4.87 -7.48 -0.14
C LEU A 21 5.94 -7.39 0.95
N THR A 22 5.78 -8.13 2.05
CA THR A 22 6.79 -8.22 3.11
C THR A 22 8.11 -8.83 2.65
N LEU A 23 8.10 -9.84 1.77
CA LEU A 23 9.33 -10.38 1.20
C LEU A 23 10.06 -9.33 0.35
N ILE A 24 9.33 -8.57 -0.47
CA ILE A 24 9.90 -7.51 -1.31
C ILE A 24 10.49 -6.39 -0.45
N ASP A 25 9.70 -5.85 0.50
CA ASP A 25 10.17 -4.81 1.42
C ASP A 25 11.37 -5.28 2.25
N SER A 26 11.34 -6.52 2.73
CA SER A 26 12.44 -7.09 3.52
C SER A 26 13.73 -7.16 2.69
N ALA A 27 13.64 -7.56 1.43
CA ALA A 27 14.80 -7.62 0.53
C ALA A 27 15.40 -6.21 0.32
N ILE A 28 14.56 -5.20 0.07
CA ILE A 28 15.00 -3.81 -0.12
C ILE A 28 15.62 -3.26 1.17
N PHE A 29 14.97 -3.47 2.31
CA PHE A 29 15.45 -2.99 3.60
C PHE A 29 16.80 -3.62 4.00
N ARG A 30 16.94 -4.92 3.80
CA ARG A 30 18.19 -5.66 4.09
C ARG A 30 19.36 -5.25 3.20
N ALA A 31 19.09 -4.66 2.04
CA ALA A 31 20.12 -4.13 1.15
C ALA A 31 20.70 -2.79 1.62
N ILE A 32 20.12 -2.14 2.65
CA ILE A 32 20.62 -0.88 3.20
C ILE A 32 21.78 -1.18 4.17
N PRO A 33 23.02 -0.76 3.87
CA PRO A 33 24.12 -0.93 4.80
C PRO A 33 24.00 0.05 5.96
N GLN A 34 24.52 -0.30 7.13
CA GLN A 34 24.47 0.57 8.32
C GLN A 34 25.16 1.92 8.08
N THR A 35 26.23 1.93 7.28
CA THR A 35 26.95 3.15 6.88
C THR A 35 26.09 4.12 6.08
N ALA A 36 25.11 3.61 5.31
CA ALA A 36 24.18 4.45 4.56
C ALA A 36 23.37 5.36 5.48
N LEU A 37 23.02 4.88 6.69
CA LEU A 37 22.25 5.66 7.66
C LEU A 37 23.04 6.84 8.21
N LEU A 38 24.37 6.75 8.23
CA LEU A 38 25.26 7.82 8.69
C LEU A 38 25.59 8.82 7.58
N SER A 39 25.70 8.34 6.34
CA SER A 39 26.12 9.16 5.20
C SER A 39 24.95 9.80 4.44
N HIS A 40 23.73 9.28 4.58
CA HIS A 40 22.58 9.77 3.84
C HIS A 40 22.19 11.18 4.26
N SER A 41 22.08 12.06 3.27
CA SER A 41 21.54 13.40 3.47
C SER A 41 20.82 13.88 2.20
N PRO A 42 20.00 14.95 2.28
CA PRO A 42 19.37 15.53 1.10
C PRO A 42 20.38 16.00 0.02
N LYS A 43 21.60 16.37 0.42
CA LYS A 43 22.67 16.80 -0.49
C LYS A 43 23.49 15.63 -1.05
N SER A 44 23.50 14.49 -0.36
CA SER A 44 24.23 13.28 -0.73
C SER A 44 23.36 12.05 -0.46
N PRO A 45 22.36 11.79 -1.32
CA PRO A 45 21.40 10.73 -1.07
C PRO A 45 22.01 9.35 -1.34
N HIS A 46 22.00 8.48 -0.34
CA HIS A 46 22.50 7.11 -0.51
C HIS A 46 21.55 6.25 -1.38
N PRO A 47 22.04 5.57 -2.43
CA PRO A 47 21.20 4.83 -3.39
C PRO A 47 20.25 3.80 -2.76
N CYS A 48 20.71 3.00 -1.78
CA CYS A 48 19.86 1.99 -1.13
C CYS A 48 18.70 2.60 -0.33
N ILE A 49 18.90 3.77 0.30
CA ILE A 49 17.84 4.46 1.06
C ILE A 49 16.86 5.11 0.09
N VAL A 50 17.37 5.67 -1.01
CA VAL A 50 16.54 6.21 -2.10
C VAL A 50 15.68 5.09 -2.69
N ALA A 51 16.26 3.92 -3.00
CA ALA A 51 15.51 2.79 -3.53
C ALA A 51 14.36 2.35 -2.60
N SER A 52 14.59 2.34 -1.28
CA SER A 52 13.54 2.06 -0.29
C SER A 52 12.44 3.13 -0.28
N THR A 53 12.81 4.40 -0.40
CA THR A 53 11.87 5.53 -0.46
C THR A 53 11.09 5.53 -1.77
N ASP A 54 11.75 5.25 -2.89
CA ASP A 54 11.15 5.17 -4.22
C ASP A 54 10.16 4.02 -4.30
N PHE A 55 10.49 2.85 -3.73
CA PHE A 55 9.54 1.74 -3.64
C PHE A 55 8.29 2.13 -2.84
N PHE A 56 8.46 2.78 -1.68
CA PHE A 56 7.34 3.27 -0.87
C PHE A 56 6.46 4.25 -1.68
N ASN A 57 7.06 5.21 -2.36
CA ASN A 57 6.36 6.21 -3.16
C ASN A 57 5.63 5.57 -4.34
N TYR A 58 6.33 4.72 -5.10
CA TYR A 58 5.76 3.97 -6.20
C TYR A 58 4.55 3.15 -5.74
N PHE A 59 4.70 2.40 -4.64
CA PHE A 59 3.65 1.52 -4.15
C PHE A 59 2.43 2.31 -3.65
N THR A 60 2.66 3.43 -2.95
CA THR A 60 1.59 4.37 -2.55
C THR A 60 0.80 4.85 -3.77
N ARG A 61 1.48 5.28 -4.85
CA ARG A 61 0.84 5.71 -6.10
C ARG A 61 0.14 4.57 -6.84
N ALA A 62 0.69 3.37 -6.83
CA ALA A 62 0.06 2.20 -7.43
C ALA A 62 -1.27 1.87 -6.73
N ILE A 63 -1.33 1.99 -5.39
CA ILE A 63 -2.57 1.82 -4.62
C ILE A 63 -3.57 2.91 -4.98
N GLU A 64 -3.17 4.19 -4.95
CA GLU A 64 -4.03 5.32 -5.36
C GLU A 64 -4.62 5.07 -6.75
N HIS A 65 -3.77 4.75 -7.72
CA HIS A 65 -4.18 4.47 -9.10
C HIS A 65 -5.15 3.29 -9.17
N SER A 66 -4.89 2.20 -8.44
CA SER A 66 -5.78 1.02 -8.41
C SER A 66 -7.19 1.37 -7.92
N ILE A 67 -7.30 2.28 -6.96
CA ILE A 67 -8.59 2.73 -6.40
C ILE A 67 -9.27 3.72 -7.34
N LEU A 68 -8.52 4.58 -8.03
CA LEU A 68 -9.08 5.61 -8.91
C LEU A 68 -9.54 5.07 -10.27
N LEU A 69 -9.01 3.93 -10.71
CA LEU A 69 -9.30 3.36 -12.03
C LEU A 69 -10.78 2.95 -12.22
N PRO A 70 -11.45 2.25 -11.26
CA PRO A 70 -12.86 1.89 -11.43
C PRO A 70 -13.80 3.09 -11.33
N GLN A 71 -14.75 3.16 -12.27
CA GLN A 71 -15.78 4.20 -12.31
C GLN A 71 -16.85 4.03 -11.21
N GLU A 72 -17.16 2.79 -10.86
CA GLU A 72 -18.21 2.47 -9.89
C GLU A 72 -17.72 2.65 -8.45
N ALA A 73 -18.48 3.40 -7.65
CA ALA A 73 -18.14 3.69 -6.25
C ALA A 73 -18.08 2.43 -5.38
N SER A 74 -18.99 1.47 -5.62
CA SER A 74 -19.02 0.16 -4.97
C SER A 74 -17.73 -0.63 -5.25
N ARG A 75 -17.27 -0.65 -6.50
CA ARG A 75 -16.04 -1.34 -6.88
C ARG A 75 -14.80 -0.72 -6.25
N ARG A 76 -14.72 0.62 -6.20
CA ARG A 76 -13.65 1.30 -5.46
C ARG A 76 -13.69 0.94 -3.97
N ALA A 77 -14.87 0.84 -3.38
CA ALA A 77 -15.03 0.50 -1.96
C ALA A 77 -14.57 -0.94 -1.65
N GLU A 78 -14.75 -1.88 -2.58
CA GLU A 78 -14.18 -3.23 -2.47
C GLU A 78 -12.65 -3.20 -2.42
N LEU A 79 -12.01 -2.40 -3.28
CA LEU A 79 -10.56 -2.24 -3.30
C LEU A 79 -10.03 -1.57 -2.02
N VAL A 80 -10.67 -0.49 -1.55
CA VAL A 80 -10.31 0.13 -0.26
C VAL A 80 -10.42 -0.90 0.86
N ASN A 81 -11.52 -1.67 0.92
CA ASN A 81 -11.70 -2.74 1.89
C ASN A 81 -10.65 -3.85 1.78
N ARG A 82 -10.16 -4.14 0.58
CA ARG A 82 -9.09 -5.11 0.33
C ARG A 82 -7.76 -4.59 0.85
N TRP A 83 -7.43 -3.33 0.59
CA TRP A 83 -6.22 -2.68 1.10
C TRP A 83 -6.20 -2.58 2.63
N ILE A 84 -7.32 -2.24 3.29
CA ILE A 84 -7.43 -2.25 4.77
C ILE A 84 -7.16 -3.65 5.34
N LYS A 85 -7.65 -4.71 4.67
CA LYS A 85 -7.37 -6.10 5.07
C LYS A 85 -5.89 -6.45 4.90
N ILE A 86 -5.28 -6.08 3.78
CA ILE A 86 -3.85 -6.33 3.52
C ILE A 86 -3.01 -5.58 4.58
N ALA A 87 -3.28 -4.31 4.83
CA ALA A 87 -2.64 -3.51 5.87
C ALA A 87 -2.74 -4.16 7.26
N SER A 88 -3.90 -4.72 7.60
CA SER A 88 -4.08 -5.47 8.85
C SER A 88 -3.17 -6.70 8.96
N TYR A 89 -2.86 -7.37 7.85
CA TYR A 89 -1.89 -8.47 7.83
C TYR A 89 -0.45 -7.97 7.84
N CYS A 90 -0.13 -6.86 7.15
CA CYS A 90 1.18 -6.22 7.23
C CYS A 90 1.54 -5.86 8.68
N LEU A 91 0.58 -5.33 9.46
CA LEU A 91 0.77 -5.09 10.89
C LEU A 91 1.11 -6.38 11.67
N LYS A 92 0.40 -7.49 11.40
CA LYS A 92 0.69 -8.80 12.04
C LYS A 92 2.06 -9.34 11.67
N LEU A 93 2.52 -9.06 10.45
CA LEU A 93 3.84 -9.45 9.94
C LEU A 93 4.95 -8.47 10.33
N LEU A 94 4.62 -7.42 11.10
CA LEU A 94 5.55 -6.33 11.46
C LEU A 94 6.15 -5.60 10.24
N ASN A 95 5.47 -5.65 9.09
CA ASN A 95 5.84 -4.85 7.93
C ASN A 95 5.22 -3.46 8.02
N PHE A 96 5.89 -2.58 8.76
CA PHE A 96 5.44 -1.20 8.95
C PHE A 96 5.58 -0.34 7.70
N GLN A 97 6.51 -0.67 6.79
CA GLN A 97 6.75 0.11 5.57
C GLN A 97 5.56 0.00 4.62
N THR A 98 5.18 -1.23 4.21
CA THR A 98 3.96 -1.44 3.41
C THR A 98 2.70 -0.98 4.15
N LEU A 99 2.59 -1.23 5.46
CA LEU A 99 1.45 -0.76 6.26
C LEU A 99 1.26 0.76 6.10
N LYS A 100 2.33 1.53 6.29
CA LYS A 100 2.28 2.99 6.16
C LYS A 100 2.03 3.40 4.71
N ALA A 101 2.59 2.74 3.71
CA ALA A 101 2.30 3.04 2.31
C ALA A 101 0.79 2.90 1.99
N ILE A 102 0.16 1.83 2.48
CA ILE A 102 -1.29 1.64 2.31
C ILE A 102 -2.09 2.72 3.03
N VAL A 103 -1.78 3.01 4.30
CA VAL A 103 -2.51 4.02 5.07
C VAL A 103 -2.34 5.41 4.44
N SER A 104 -1.12 5.77 4.02
CA SER A 104 -0.82 7.01 3.31
C SER A 104 -1.60 7.13 2.00
N ALA A 105 -1.69 6.06 1.20
CA ALA A 105 -2.47 6.05 -0.04
C ALA A 105 -3.97 6.27 0.23
N LEU A 106 -4.53 5.64 1.28
CA LEU A 106 -5.94 5.77 1.63
C LEU A 106 -6.30 7.15 2.20
N HIS A 107 -5.39 7.78 2.95
CA HIS A 107 -5.56 9.14 3.44
C HIS A 107 -5.15 10.23 2.45
N SER A 108 -4.54 9.85 1.31
CA SER A 108 -4.12 10.79 0.28
C SER A 108 -5.30 11.63 -0.22
N PRO A 109 -5.09 12.92 -0.57
CA PRO A 109 -6.16 13.77 -1.09
C PRO A 109 -7.00 13.18 -2.23
N PRO A 110 -6.44 12.49 -3.25
CA PRO A 110 -7.26 11.94 -4.33
C PRO A 110 -8.18 10.80 -3.88
N VAL A 111 -7.81 10.03 -2.86
CA VAL A 111 -8.62 8.91 -2.36
C VAL A 111 -9.59 9.37 -1.26
N SER A 112 -9.14 10.19 -0.30
CA SER A 112 -9.96 10.65 0.82
C SER A 112 -11.15 11.51 0.39
N ARG A 113 -11.06 12.22 -0.76
CA ARG A 113 -12.18 13.03 -1.29
C ARG A 113 -13.33 12.22 -1.92
N LEU A 114 -13.18 10.91 -2.12
CA LEU A 114 -14.16 10.04 -2.80
C LEU A 114 -15.38 9.73 -1.91
N ARG A 115 -16.20 10.73 -1.57
CA ARG A 115 -17.30 10.61 -0.59
C ARG A 115 -18.22 9.41 -0.83
N ARG A 116 -18.73 9.25 -2.06
CA ARG A 116 -19.60 8.12 -2.44
C ARG A 116 -18.95 6.75 -2.23
N THR A 117 -17.62 6.65 -2.37
CA THR A 117 -16.89 5.41 -2.12
C THR A 117 -16.78 5.12 -0.63
N TRP A 118 -16.48 6.13 0.18
CA TRP A 118 -16.38 6.00 1.64
C TRP A 118 -17.73 5.69 2.30
N GLU A 119 -18.83 6.22 1.75
CA GLU A 119 -20.20 5.89 2.19
C GLU A 119 -20.54 4.40 1.99
N CYS A 120 -19.94 3.73 1.01
CA CYS A 120 -20.12 2.28 0.79
C CYS A 120 -19.30 1.40 1.76
N ILE A 121 -18.45 1.98 2.61
CA ILE A 121 -17.57 1.21 3.50
C ILE A 121 -18.24 1.01 4.86
N PRO A 122 -18.33 -0.23 5.38
CA PRO A 122 -18.91 -0.47 6.70
C PRO A 122 -18.15 0.25 7.81
N LYS A 123 -18.86 0.80 8.81
CA LYS A 123 -18.26 1.50 9.97
C LYS A 123 -17.15 0.70 10.67
N LYS A 124 -17.33 -0.62 10.82
CA LYS A 124 -16.31 -1.52 11.40
C LYS A 124 -14.98 -1.50 10.63
N ARG A 125 -15.04 -1.29 9.31
CA ARG A 125 -13.85 -1.20 8.45
C ARG A 125 -13.18 0.15 8.56
N MET A 126 -13.95 1.23 8.70
CA MET A 126 -13.40 2.56 8.99
C MET A 126 -12.68 2.57 10.34
N GLN A 127 -13.30 2.06 11.41
CA GLN A 127 -12.66 1.91 12.72
C GLN A 127 -11.34 1.11 12.65
N ARG A 128 -11.30 0.09 11.79
CA ARG A 128 -10.08 -0.68 11.57
C ARG A 128 -9.00 0.15 10.88
N LEU A 129 -9.35 0.98 9.88
CA LEU A 129 -8.42 1.90 9.25
C LEU A 129 -7.89 2.93 10.25
N ASP A 130 -8.76 3.49 11.09
CA ASP A 130 -8.37 4.47 12.12
C ASP A 130 -7.38 3.87 13.13
N PHE A 131 -7.56 2.58 13.50
CA PHE A 131 -6.61 1.86 14.35
C PHE A 131 -5.25 1.60 13.69
N LEU A 132 -5.19 1.56 12.35
CA LEU A 132 -3.95 1.30 11.60
C LEU A 132 -3.12 2.57 11.36
N HIS A 133 -3.67 3.75 11.68
CA HIS A 133 -2.97 5.03 11.55
C HIS A 133 -1.89 5.19 12.61
#